data_AF-A0A480B2J0-F1
#
_entry.id   AF-A0A480B2J0-F1
#
_cell.length_a   1.000
_cell.length_b   1.000
_cell.length_c   1.000
_cell.angle_alpha   90.00
_cell.angle_beta   90.00
_cell.angle_gamma   90.00
#
_symmetry.space_group_name_H-M   'P 1'
#
loop_
_entity.id
_entity.type
_entity.pdbx_description
1 polymer ?
#
loop_
_entity_poly.entity_id
_entity_poly.type
_entity_poly.pdbx_seq_one_letter_code
_entity_poly.pdbx_strand_id
1 'polypeptide(L)'
;MNQVETKQHKSIYHIFIWIAVFSLIMIGLLEWGYIAGGRAFGNYKVYTGLVPWCVWIVMTYLATRPKWFTSRYNLGDMYKVHRALGIATVAVIAFHLYLYFGKAAKSILGWWGGYVALTSFGIATISGLAFLTPKLRKVTASGRTTGIWLHRLNLVALVAADIHIHGFTRISKMVPFLQVFDIITYGLVIYCIYLMFKKK
;
A
#
# COMPACT_ATOMS: atom_id res chain seq x y z
N MET A 1 40.64 23.33 -3.05
CA MET A 1 39.51 22.84 -2.22
C MET A 1 38.31 22.67 -3.12
N ASN A 2 37.95 21.44 -3.49
CA ASN A 2 36.72 21.18 -4.23
C ASN A 2 35.56 21.39 -3.27
N GLN A 3 34.76 22.43 -3.48
CA GLN A 3 33.50 22.58 -2.76
C GLN A 3 32.65 21.37 -3.13
N VAL A 4 32.41 20.49 -2.16
CA VAL A 4 31.44 19.42 -2.28
C VAL A 4 30.09 20.13 -2.35
N GLU A 5 29.57 20.35 -3.55
CA GLU A 5 28.20 20.82 -3.74
C GLU A 5 27.26 19.83 -3.04
N THR A 6 26.78 20.21 -1.85
CA THR A 6 25.77 19.45 -1.13
C THR A 6 24.48 19.60 -1.90
N LYS A 7 24.21 18.64 -2.78
CA LYS A 7 22.97 18.60 -3.58
C LYS A 7 21.77 18.77 -2.65
N GLN A 8 21.12 19.93 -2.71
CA GLN A 8 19.97 20.24 -1.88
C GLN A 8 18.79 19.37 -2.33
N HIS A 9 18.36 18.46 -1.45
CA HIS A 9 17.22 17.60 -1.71
C HIS A 9 15.90 18.34 -1.46
N LYS A 10 14.86 17.99 -2.22
CA LYS A 10 13.50 18.49 -2.00
C LYS A 10 12.92 17.95 -0.69
N SER A 11 11.97 18.71 -0.13
CA SER A 11 11.28 18.38 1.11
C SER A 11 10.54 17.05 1.04
N ILE A 12 10.66 16.26 2.11
CA ILE A 12 9.98 14.97 2.25
C ILE A 12 8.46 15.10 2.38
N TYR A 13 7.96 16.28 2.76
CA TYR A 13 6.52 16.55 2.89
C TYR A 13 5.74 16.39 1.58
N HIS A 14 6.43 16.48 0.43
CA HIS A 14 5.81 16.22 -0.87
C HIS A 14 5.21 14.80 -0.97
N ILE A 15 5.76 13.80 -0.26
CA ILE A 15 5.20 12.44 -0.26
C ILE A 15 3.80 12.44 0.35
N PHE A 16 3.57 13.17 1.44
CA PHE A 16 2.25 13.28 2.06
C PHE A 16 1.26 14.00 1.17
N ILE A 17 1.70 15.04 0.45
CA ILE A 17 0.87 15.74 -0.53
C ILE A 17 0.45 14.78 -1.66
N TRP A 18 1.40 13.99 -2.19
CA TRP A 18 1.08 13.01 -3.23
C TRP A 18 0.09 11.95 -2.76
N ILE A 19 0.27 11.43 -1.54
CA ILE A 19 -0.68 10.48 -0.93
C ILE A 19 -2.06 11.12 -0.77
N ALA A 20 -2.12 12.36 -0.27
CA ALA A 20 -3.38 13.06 -0.06
C ALA A 20 -4.11 13.31 -1.38
N VAL A 21 -3.42 13.85 -2.39
CA VAL A 21 -3.99 14.09 -3.72
C VAL A 21 -4.46 12.78 -4.35
N PHE A 22 -3.64 11.73 -4.30
CA PHE A 22 -4.00 10.43 -4.86
C PHE A 22 -5.21 9.81 -4.13
N SER A 23 -5.25 9.91 -2.80
CA SER A 23 -6.39 9.43 -1.99
C SER A 23 -7.67 10.19 -2.32
N LEU A 24 -7.60 11.51 -2.48
CA LEU A 24 -8.76 12.34 -2.83
C LEU A 24 -9.32 12.00 -4.22
N ILE A 25 -8.45 11.75 -5.20
CA ILE A 25 -8.86 11.29 -6.53
C ILE A 25 -9.62 9.96 -6.41
N MET A 26 -9.05 8.99 -5.69
CA MET A 26 -9.67 7.66 -5.54
C MET A 26 -10.97 7.71 -4.74
N ILE A 27 -11.05 8.55 -3.70
CA ILE A 27 -12.29 8.80 -2.96
C ILE A 27 -13.33 9.42 -3.88
N GLY A 28 -12.96 10.41 -4.71
CA GLY A 28 -13.87 11.02 -5.67
C GLY A 28 -14.46 10.00 -6.65
N LEU A 29 -13.63 9.09 -7.18
CA LEU A 29 -14.10 8.00 -8.05
C LEU A 29 -15.03 7.02 -7.32
N LEU A 30 -14.69 6.65 -6.09
CA LEU A 30 -15.50 5.76 -5.27
C LEU A 30 -16.87 6.38 -4.94
N GLU A 31 -16.87 7.64 -4.48
CA GLU A 31 -18.08 8.38 -4.12
C GLU A 31 -18.96 8.65 -5.33
N TRP A 32 -18.37 8.93 -6.50
CA TRP A 32 -19.10 8.96 -7.76
C TRP A 32 -19.84 7.64 -8.02
N GLY A 33 -19.16 6.50 -7.85
CA GLY A 33 -19.77 5.18 -7.99
C GLY A 33 -20.91 4.93 -7.00
N TYR A 34 -20.80 5.43 -5.76
CA TYR A 34 -21.88 5.38 -4.78
C TYR A 34 -23.09 6.23 -5.17
N ILE A 35 -22.86 7.49 -5.55
CA ILE A 35 -23.91 8.44 -5.93
C ILE A 35 -24.65 7.95 -7.17
N ALA A 36 -23.91 7.51 -8.21
CA ALA A 36 -24.50 6.92 -9.41
C ALA A 36 -25.31 5.64 -9.11
N GLY A 37 -24.94 4.91 -8.06
CA GLY A 37 -25.69 3.77 -7.52
C GLY A 37 -26.84 4.12 -6.56
N GLY A 38 -27.22 5.40 -6.47
CA GLY A 38 -28.35 5.88 -5.66
C GLY A 38 -28.06 6.00 -4.16
N ARG A 39 -26.80 6.17 -3.76
CA ARG A 39 -26.39 6.32 -2.35
C ARG A 39 -26.00 7.74 -2.00
N ALA A 40 -26.16 8.08 -0.72
CA ALA A 40 -25.65 9.33 -0.18
C ALA A 40 -24.11 9.35 -0.15
N PHE A 41 -23.56 10.54 -0.33
CA PHE A 41 -22.15 10.83 -0.20
C PHE A 41 -21.64 10.61 1.23
N GLY A 42 -20.36 10.27 1.37
CA GLY A 42 -19.64 10.38 2.64
C GLY A 42 -19.59 9.09 3.44
N ASN A 43 -19.49 7.93 2.77
CA ASN A 43 -19.36 6.65 3.46
C ASN A 43 -17.93 6.43 3.99
N TYR A 44 -17.56 7.22 5.01
CA TYR A 44 -16.20 7.32 5.55
C TYR A 44 -15.60 5.97 5.95
N LYS A 45 -16.45 5.00 6.32
CA LYS A 45 -16.02 3.66 6.72
C LYS A 45 -15.25 2.99 5.58
N VAL A 46 -15.64 3.17 4.32
CA VAL A 46 -14.96 2.54 3.17
C VAL A 46 -13.57 3.16 2.96
N TYR A 47 -13.38 4.43 3.31
CA TYR A 47 -12.10 5.11 3.18
C TYR A 47 -11.01 4.49 4.07
N THR A 48 -11.42 3.81 5.16
CA THR A 48 -10.49 3.09 6.04
C THR A 48 -9.81 1.91 5.36
N GLY A 49 -10.33 1.39 4.25
CA GLY A 49 -9.61 0.44 3.39
C GLY A 49 -8.88 1.14 2.23
N LEU A 50 -9.51 2.15 1.64
CA LEU A 50 -9.01 2.82 0.44
C LEU A 50 -7.75 3.69 0.69
N VAL A 51 -7.72 4.47 1.77
CA VAL A 51 -6.59 5.36 2.07
C VAL A 51 -5.32 4.55 2.40
N PRO A 52 -5.37 3.50 3.24
CA PRO A 52 -4.28 2.53 3.37
C PRO A 52 -3.75 1.99 2.04
N TRP A 53 -4.64 1.60 1.13
CA TRP A 53 -4.24 1.13 -0.19
C TRP A 53 -3.50 2.23 -0.97
N CYS A 54 -3.98 3.47 -0.96
CA CYS A 54 -3.32 4.60 -1.63
C CYS A 54 -1.91 4.85 -1.09
N VAL A 55 -1.75 4.84 0.24
CA VAL A 55 -0.44 4.93 0.91
C VAL A 55 0.48 3.81 0.42
N TRP A 56 -0.06 2.59 0.35
CA TRP A 56 0.71 1.41 -0.03
C TRP A 56 1.21 1.47 -1.48
N ILE A 57 0.35 1.88 -2.41
CA ILE A 57 0.72 2.10 -3.82
C ILE A 57 1.86 3.10 -3.92
N VAL A 58 1.72 4.29 -3.30
CA VAL A 58 2.74 5.34 -3.38
C VAL A 58 4.05 4.85 -2.77
N MET A 59 4.02 4.27 -1.57
CA MET A 59 5.23 3.85 -0.88
C MET A 59 5.92 2.65 -1.56
N THR A 60 5.16 1.73 -2.15
CA THR A 60 5.72 0.61 -2.92
C THR A 60 6.39 1.12 -4.19
N TYR A 61 5.75 2.05 -4.91
CA TYR A 61 6.36 2.66 -6.09
C TYR A 61 7.64 3.42 -5.75
N LEU A 62 7.64 4.27 -4.72
CA LEU A 62 8.84 5.00 -4.29
C LEU A 62 9.96 4.06 -3.82
N ALA A 63 9.62 2.93 -3.20
CA ALA A 63 10.59 1.90 -2.80
C ALA A 63 11.29 1.23 -3.99
N THR A 64 10.74 1.33 -5.22
CA THR A 64 11.45 0.90 -6.45
C THR A 64 12.63 1.81 -6.82
N ARG A 65 12.75 2.98 -6.16
CA ARG A 65 13.78 4.00 -6.37
C ARG A 65 13.81 4.54 -7.80
N PRO A 66 12.70 5.10 -8.31
CA PRO A 66 12.67 5.63 -9.65
C PRO A 66 13.67 6.79 -9.78
N LYS A 67 14.39 6.86 -10.91
CA LYS A 67 15.49 7.84 -11.13
C LYS A 67 15.06 9.28 -10.89
N TRP A 68 13.83 9.62 -11.29
CA TRP A 68 13.27 10.95 -11.12
C TRP A 68 13.14 11.34 -9.65
N PHE A 69 12.92 10.37 -8.75
CA PHE A 69 12.79 10.58 -7.32
C PHE A 69 14.16 10.63 -6.66
N THR A 70 15.03 9.66 -6.94
CA THR A 70 16.39 9.61 -6.33
C THR A 70 17.28 10.76 -6.77
N SER A 71 17.00 11.39 -7.92
CA SER A 71 17.71 12.58 -8.36
C SER A 71 17.30 13.85 -7.60
N ARG A 72 16.16 13.84 -6.89
CA ARG A 72 15.56 15.03 -6.25
C ARG A 72 15.36 14.89 -4.74
N TYR A 73 15.26 13.67 -4.22
CA TYR A 73 14.88 13.39 -2.82
C TYR A 73 15.89 12.47 -2.14
N ASN A 74 16.01 12.63 -0.81
CA ASN A 74 16.88 11.79 0.01
C ASN A 74 16.20 10.43 0.29
N LEU A 75 16.88 9.33 0.01
CA LEU A 75 16.36 7.98 0.23
C LEU A 75 16.21 7.62 1.71
N GLY A 76 17.13 8.09 2.57
CA GLY A 76 17.07 7.87 4.01
C GLY A 76 15.80 8.45 4.62
N ASP A 77 15.44 9.68 4.23
CA ASP A 77 14.21 10.32 4.69
C ASP A 77 12.95 9.65 4.12
N MET A 78 12.98 9.20 2.86
CA MET A 78 11.89 8.40 2.29
C MET A 78 11.63 7.13 3.10
N TYR A 79 12.68 6.40 3.51
CA TYR A 79 12.49 5.21 4.33
C TYR A 79 12.04 5.50 5.77
N LYS A 80 12.36 6.68 6.33
CA LYS A 80 11.75 7.13 7.60
C LYS A 80 10.23 7.30 7.45
N VAL A 81 9.80 7.96 6.37
CA VAL A 81 8.36 8.13 6.05
C VAL A 81 7.69 6.78 5.76
N HIS A 82 8.32 5.91 4.98
CA HIS A 82 7.83 4.55 4.73
C HIS A 82 7.54 3.79 6.02
N ARG A 83 8.47 3.87 6.99
CA ARG A 83 8.30 3.22 8.29
C ARG A 83 7.14 3.83 9.09
N ALA A 84 7.07 5.15 9.19
CA ALA A 84 6.00 5.83 9.92
C ALA A 84 4.62 5.53 9.33
N LEU A 85 4.51 5.62 8.00
CA LEU A 85 3.28 5.28 7.27
C LEU A 85 2.94 3.81 7.38
N GLY A 86 3.91 2.90 7.37
CA GLY A 86 3.68 1.47 7.60
C GLY A 86 2.97 1.22 8.94
N ILE A 87 3.46 1.82 10.03
CA ILE A 87 2.85 1.69 11.36
C ILE A 87 1.45 2.34 11.40
N ALA A 88 1.31 3.55 10.86
CA ALA A 88 0.02 4.23 10.81
C ALA A 88 -1.02 3.43 10.02
N THR A 89 -0.60 2.80 8.92
CA THR A 89 -1.48 2.00 8.07
C THR A 89 -1.97 0.74 8.79
N VAL A 90 -1.13 0.11 9.63
CA VAL A 90 -1.57 -1.01 10.50
C VAL A 90 -2.74 -0.59 11.39
N ALA A 91 -2.65 0.59 12.03
CA ALA A 91 -3.71 1.08 12.91
C ALA A 91 -5.02 1.33 12.12
N VAL A 92 -4.93 1.92 10.94
CA VAL A 92 -6.11 2.17 10.09
C VAL A 92 -6.72 0.87 9.56
N ILE A 93 -5.90 -0.11 9.16
CA ILE A 93 -6.37 -1.46 8.75
C ILE A 93 -7.04 -2.18 9.93
N ALA A 94 -6.49 -2.07 11.15
CA ALA A 94 -7.13 -2.63 12.34
C ALA A 94 -8.51 -2.01 12.59
N PHE A 95 -8.63 -0.69 12.41
CA PHE A 95 -9.91 0.00 12.46
C PHE A 95 -10.86 -0.42 11.32
N HIS A 96 -10.34 -0.63 10.11
CA HIS A 96 -11.12 -1.18 8.99
C HIS A 96 -11.69 -2.56 9.32
N LEU A 97 -10.87 -3.45 9.89
CA LEU A 97 -11.31 -4.76 10.36
C LEU A 97 -12.39 -4.60 11.44
N TYR A 98 -12.21 -3.74 12.44
CA TYR A 98 -13.23 -3.47 13.45
C TYR A 98 -14.58 -3.06 12.84
N LEU A 99 -14.58 -2.23 11.79
CA LEU A 99 -15.82 -1.76 11.14
C LEU A 99 -16.49 -2.80 10.22
N TYR A 100 -15.71 -3.71 9.63
CA TYR A 100 -16.16 -4.59 8.54
C TYR A 100 -15.98 -6.09 8.81
N PHE A 101 -15.47 -6.49 9.97
CA PHE A 101 -15.29 -7.90 10.30
C PHE A 101 -16.58 -8.70 10.08
N GLY A 102 -16.46 -9.87 9.43
CA GLY A 102 -17.60 -10.73 9.11
C GLY A 102 -18.47 -10.26 7.94
N LYS A 103 -18.45 -8.99 7.53
CA LYS A 103 -19.29 -8.51 6.41
C LYS A 103 -18.89 -9.11 5.07
N ALA A 104 -17.62 -9.49 4.92
CA ALA A 104 -17.11 -10.14 3.73
C ALA A 104 -17.41 -11.65 3.67
N ALA A 105 -17.92 -12.27 4.74
CA ALA A 105 -18.13 -13.72 4.81
C ALA A 105 -19.15 -14.26 3.78
N LYS A 106 -20.00 -13.39 3.23
CA LYS A 106 -20.98 -13.72 2.18
C LYS A 106 -20.37 -13.83 0.78
N SER A 107 -19.08 -13.51 0.62
CA SER A 107 -18.38 -13.51 -0.67
C SER A 107 -17.08 -14.27 -0.54
N ILE A 108 -16.87 -15.29 -1.37
CA ILE A 108 -15.63 -16.08 -1.36
C ILE A 108 -14.41 -15.19 -1.63
N LEU A 109 -14.49 -14.31 -2.62
CA LEU A 109 -13.43 -13.36 -2.99
C LEU A 109 -13.24 -12.30 -1.90
N GLY A 110 -14.34 -11.79 -1.35
CA GLY A 110 -14.28 -10.83 -0.24
C GLY A 110 -13.64 -11.44 0.99
N TRP A 111 -14.03 -12.64 1.40
CA TRP A 111 -13.51 -13.28 2.59
C TRP A 111 -12.04 -13.67 2.44
N TRP A 112 -11.73 -14.49 1.43
CA TRP A 112 -10.38 -15.03 1.26
C TRP A 112 -9.39 -13.99 0.73
N GLY A 113 -9.81 -13.09 -0.15
CA GLY A 113 -8.99 -11.95 -0.55
C GLY A 113 -8.60 -11.09 0.65
N GLY A 114 -9.56 -10.80 1.54
CA GLY A 114 -9.30 -10.05 2.77
C GLY A 114 -8.36 -10.79 3.72
N TYR A 115 -8.55 -12.10 3.90
CA TYR A 115 -7.70 -12.92 4.77
C TYR A 115 -6.27 -13.02 4.24
N VAL A 116 -6.09 -13.32 2.95
CA VAL A 116 -4.76 -13.40 2.31
C VAL A 116 -4.06 -12.04 2.34
N ALA A 117 -4.80 -10.93 2.12
CA ALA A 117 -4.25 -9.59 2.24
C ALA A 117 -3.74 -9.32 3.66
N LEU A 118 -4.55 -9.62 4.68
CA LEU A 118 -4.19 -9.41 6.08
C LEU A 118 -2.98 -10.25 6.50
N THR A 119 -2.96 -11.55 6.17
CA THR A 119 -1.85 -12.44 6.51
C THR A 119 -0.56 -12.00 5.83
N SER A 120 -0.60 -11.71 4.52
CA SER A 120 0.58 -11.31 3.75
C SER A 120 1.12 -9.95 4.22
N PHE A 121 0.24 -8.99 4.49
CA PHE A 121 0.58 -7.70 5.09
C PHE A 121 1.20 -7.86 6.48
N GLY A 122 0.62 -8.72 7.32
CA GLY A 122 1.09 -9.00 8.66
C GLY A 122 2.52 -9.56 8.65
N ILE A 123 2.77 -10.58 7.82
CA ILE A 123 4.11 -11.17 7.67
C ILE A 123 5.11 -10.11 7.17
N ALA A 124 4.74 -9.34 6.15
CA ALA A 124 5.63 -8.32 5.59
C ALA A 124 5.95 -7.19 6.58
N THR A 125 4.97 -6.79 7.40
CA THR A 125 5.13 -5.79 8.46
C THR A 125 6.00 -6.31 9.60
N ILE A 126 5.72 -7.51 10.11
CA ILE A 126 6.51 -8.14 11.17
C ILE A 126 7.94 -8.35 10.71
N SER A 127 8.14 -8.82 9.47
CA SER A 127 9.47 -8.95 8.89
C SER A 127 10.18 -7.59 8.84
N GLY A 128 9.53 -6.54 8.34
CA GLY A 128 10.08 -5.18 8.31
C GLY A 128 10.50 -4.68 9.70
N LEU A 129 9.66 -4.87 10.72
CA LEU A 129 9.96 -4.50 12.11
C LEU A 129 11.10 -5.34 12.70
N ALA A 130 11.12 -6.65 12.44
CA ALA A 130 12.16 -7.55 12.94
C ALA A 130 13.56 -7.17 12.44
N PHE A 131 13.69 -6.74 11.18
CA PHE A 131 14.97 -6.26 10.64
C PHE A 131 15.41 -4.91 11.22
N LEU A 132 14.48 -4.10 11.71
CA LEU A 132 14.75 -2.78 12.30
C LEU A 132 15.00 -2.84 13.82
N THR A 133 14.57 -3.91 14.49
CA THR A 133 14.71 -4.07 15.94
C THR A 133 15.67 -5.21 16.26
N PRO A 134 16.91 -4.91 16.74
CA PRO A 134 17.92 -5.91 17.05
C PRO A 134 17.44 -7.02 17.99
N LYS A 135 16.53 -6.71 18.93
CA LYS A 135 15.93 -7.70 19.85
C LYS A 135 14.99 -8.69 19.13
N LEU A 136 14.20 -8.24 18.16
CA LEU A 136 13.30 -9.11 17.37
C LEU A 136 14.07 -9.97 16.36
N ARG A 137 15.19 -9.46 15.85
CA ARG A 137 16.09 -10.22 14.97
C ARG A 137 16.69 -11.46 15.64
N LYS A 138 16.83 -11.47 16.97
CA LYS A 138 17.29 -12.66 17.71
C LYS A 138 16.27 -13.80 17.73
N VAL A 139 14.97 -13.48 17.62
CA VAL A 139 13.87 -14.45 17.61
C VAL A 139 13.63 -15.02 16.20
N THR A 140 14.06 -14.30 15.16
CA THR A 140 13.95 -14.71 13.75
C THR A 140 15.34 -14.84 13.15
N ALA A 141 15.99 -16.00 13.34
CA ALA A 141 17.33 -16.31 12.80
C ALA A 141 17.41 -16.36 11.26
N SER A 142 16.38 -15.89 10.56
CA SER A 142 16.32 -15.84 9.10
C SER A 142 17.33 -14.83 8.55
N GLY A 143 18.08 -15.23 7.52
CA GLY A 143 19.03 -14.35 6.85
C GLY A 143 18.38 -13.12 6.21
N ARG A 144 19.19 -12.09 5.92
CA ARG A 144 18.74 -10.85 5.25
C ARG A 144 17.93 -11.12 3.97
N THR A 145 18.32 -12.13 3.20
CA THR A 145 17.64 -12.54 1.97
C THR A 145 16.21 -13.02 2.24
N THR A 146 16.01 -13.88 3.23
CA THR A 146 14.69 -14.36 3.65
C THR A 146 13.80 -13.21 4.09
N GLY A 147 14.35 -12.27 4.86
CA GLY A 147 13.66 -11.04 5.26
C GLY A 147 13.15 -10.20 4.11
N ILE A 148 14.01 -9.96 3.12
CA ILE A 148 13.63 -9.22 1.92
C ILE A 148 12.50 -9.93 1.19
N TRP A 149 12.53 -11.27 1.09
CA TRP A 149 11.46 -12.05 0.47
C TRP A 149 10.15 -12.00 1.26
N LEU A 150 10.20 -12.13 2.59
CA LEU A 150 9.02 -12.00 3.45
C LEU A 150 8.40 -10.61 3.33
N HIS A 151 9.22 -9.55 3.29
CA HIS A 151 8.73 -8.19 3.08
C HIS A 151 8.10 -7.99 1.69
N ARG A 152 8.53 -8.74 0.67
CA ARG A 152 7.92 -8.72 -0.68
C ARG A 152 6.53 -9.36 -0.72
N LEU A 153 6.08 -10.07 0.32
CA LEU A 153 4.68 -10.49 0.44
C LEU A 153 3.70 -9.30 0.46
N ASN A 154 4.19 -8.08 0.65
CA ASN A 154 3.42 -6.87 0.37
C ASN A 154 2.83 -6.83 -1.05
N LEU A 155 3.49 -7.40 -2.06
CA LEU A 155 2.93 -7.48 -3.42
C LEU A 155 1.75 -8.46 -3.49
N VAL A 156 1.85 -9.60 -2.80
CA VAL A 156 0.73 -10.56 -2.68
C VAL A 156 -0.44 -9.91 -1.97
N ALA A 157 -0.15 -9.14 -0.92
CA ALA A 157 -1.17 -8.46 -0.16
C ALA A 157 -1.90 -7.36 -0.95
N LEU A 158 -1.20 -6.63 -1.84
CA LEU A 158 -1.82 -5.69 -2.78
C LEU A 158 -2.79 -6.41 -3.74
N VAL A 159 -2.37 -7.51 -4.36
CA VAL A 159 -3.23 -8.31 -5.25
C VAL A 159 -4.42 -8.90 -4.49
N ALA A 160 -4.21 -9.39 -3.27
CA ALA A 160 -5.28 -9.94 -2.47
C ALA A 160 -6.29 -8.87 -2.01
N ALA A 161 -5.82 -7.66 -1.71
CA ALA A 161 -6.68 -6.51 -1.38
C ALA A 161 -7.52 -6.05 -2.59
N ASP A 162 -6.97 -6.18 -3.80
CA ASP A 162 -7.72 -5.97 -5.05
C ASP A 162 -8.82 -7.02 -5.21
N ILE A 163 -8.48 -8.31 -5.16
CA ILE A 163 -9.45 -9.41 -5.20
C ILE A 163 -10.53 -9.27 -4.12
N HIS A 164 -10.15 -8.81 -2.92
CA HIS A 164 -11.08 -8.55 -1.82
C HIS A 164 -12.20 -7.58 -2.23
N ILE A 165 -11.88 -6.49 -2.92
CA ILE A 165 -12.89 -5.49 -3.31
C ILE A 165 -13.81 -5.97 -4.43
N HIS A 166 -13.29 -6.82 -5.34
CA HIS A 166 -14.09 -7.49 -6.38
C HIS A 166 -15.18 -8.39 -5.79
N GLY A 167 -14.93 -8.92 -4.58
CA GLY A 167 -15.92 -9.71 -3.86
C GLY A 167 -17.19 -8.96 -3.44
N PHE A 168 -17.18 -7.62 -3.45
CA PHE A 168 -18.36 -6.84 -3.11
C PHE A 168 -19.08 -6.37 -4.38
N THR A 169 -20.21 -7.03 -4.70
CA THR A 169 -21.08 -6.72 -5.87
C THR A 169 -21.32 -5.23 -6.10
N ARG A 170 -21.39 -4.44 -5.03
CA ARG A 170 -21.60 -2.99 -5.14
C ARG A 170 -20.36 -2.26 -5.65
N ILE A 171 -19.18 -2.61 -5.15
CA ILE A 171 -17.91 -1.98 -5.53
C ILE A 171 -17.48 -2.50 -6.90
N SER A 172 -17.68 -3.79 -7.18
CA SER A 172 -17.27 -4.42 -8.44
C SER A 172 -18.04 -3.94 -9.67
N LYS A 173 -19.08 -3.11 -9.49
CA LYS A 173 -19.83 -2.46 -10.57
C LYS A 173 -19.53 -0.97 -10.71
N MET A 174 -18.66 -0.41 -9.86
CA MET A 174 -18.37 1.03 -9.87
C MET A 174 -17.40 1.40 -10.98
N VAL A 175 -17.93 2.11 -11.97
CA VAL A 175 -17.16 2.64 -13.10
C VAL A 175 -16.99 4.16 -12.94
N PRO A 176 -15.77 4.73 -13.10
CA PRO A 176 -14.53 4.06 -13.48
C PRO A 176 -13.66 3.57 -12.29
N PHE A 177 -14.17 3.65 -11.05
CA PHE A 177 -13.38 3.38 -9.84
C PHE A 177 -12.64 2.05 -9.89
N LEU A 178 -13.35 0.95 -10.16
CA LEU A 178 -12.75 -0.39 -10.12
C LEU A 178 -11.68 -0.55 -11.20
N GLN A 179 -11.93 -0.10 -12.43
CA GLN A 179 -10.94 -0.23 -13.50
C GLN A 179 -9.65 0.56 -13.18
N VAL A 180 -9.79 1.75 -12.62
CA VAL A 180 -8.63 2.56 -12.21
C VAL A 180 -7.88 1.88 -11.07
N PHE A 181 -8.60 1.32 -10.09
CA PHE A 181 -8.02 0.57 -8.98
C PHE A 181 -7.22 -0.64 -9.49
N ASP A 182 -7.79 -1.44 -10.37
CA ASP A 182 -7.17 -2.63 -10.96
C ASP A 182 -5.90 -2.26 -11.75
N ILE A 183 -5.99 -1.30 -12.66
CA ILE A 183 -4.86 -0.87 -13.51
C ILE A 183 -3.68 -0.41 -12.65
N ILE A 184 -3.95 0.37 -11.60
CA ILE A 184 -2.92 0.85 -10.70
C ILE A 184 -2.31 -0.29 -9.90
N THR A 185 -3.13 -1.18 -9.32
CA THR A 185 -2.63 -2.31 -8.52
C THR A 185 -1.79 -3.25 -9.37
N TYR A 186 -2.37 -3.80 -10.44
CA TYR A 186 -1.68 -4.78 -11.28
C TYR A 186 -0.52 -4.15 -12.03
N GLY A 187 -0.65 -2.93 -12.53
CA GLY A 187 0.43 -2.21 -13.20
C GLY A 187 1.64 -2.04 -12.29
N LEU A 188 1.43 -1.65 -11.03
CA LEU A 188 2.53 -1.53 -10.07
C LEU A 188 3.15 -2.88 -9.72
N VAL A 189 2.33 -3.92 -9.47
CA VAL A 189 2.82 -5.25 -9.12
C VAL A 189 3.66 -5.84 -10.27
N ILE A 190 3.16 -5.78 -11.50
CA ILE A 190 3.88 -6.23 -12.70
C ILE A 190 5.19 -5.45 -12.86
N TYR A 191 5.15 -4.13 -12.67
CA TYR A 191 6.36 -3.29 -12.73
C TYR A 191 7.39 -3.70 -11.67
N CYS A 192 6.97 -3.96 -10.43
CA CYS A 192 7.84 -4.44 -9.37
C CYS A 192 8.46 -5.82 -9.69
N ILE A 193 7.65 -6.75 -10.22
CA ILE A 193 8.12 -8.07 -10.65
C ILE A 193 9.14 -7.95 -11.79
N TYR A 194 8.87 -7.13 -12.80
CA TYR A 194 9.81 -6.85 -13.89
C TYR A 194 11.17 -6.35 -13.37
N LEU A 195 11.16 -5.40 -12.43
CA LEU A 195 12.40 -4.90 -11.82
C LEU A 195 13.15 -5.96 -11.00
N MET A 196 12.45 -6.95 -10.43
CA MET A 196 13.08 -8.06 -9.72
C MET A 196 13.85 -8.99 -10.67
N PHE A 197 13.33 -9.20 -11.88
CA PHE A 197 14.02 -10.00 -12.89
C PHE A 197 15.14 -9.23 -13.59
N LYS A 198 14.94 -7.95 -13.90
CA LYS A 198 15.95 -7.12 -14.57
C LYS A 198 17.23 -6.88 -13.74
N LYS A 199 17.12 -6.93 -12.41
CA LYS A 199 18.25 -6.71 -11.49
C LYS A 199 19.03 -7.99 -11.16
N LYS A 200 18.64 -9.13 -11.75
CA LYS A 200 19.47 -10.34 -11.82
C LYS A 200 20.29 -10.30 -13.11
#